data_AF-A0A1C1CMW3-F1
#
_entry.id   AF-A0A1C1CMW3-F1
#
_cell.length_a   1.000
_cell.length_b   1.000
_cell.length_c   1.000
_cell.angle_alpha   90.00
_cell.angle_beta   90.00
_cell.angle_gamma   90.00
#
_symmetry.space_group_name_H-M   'P 1'
#
loop_
_entity.id
_entity.type
_entity.pdbx_description
1 polymer ?
#
loop_
_entity_poly.entity_id
_entity_poly.type
_entity_poly.pdbx_seq_one_letter_code
_entity_poly.pdbx_strand_id
1 'polypeptide(L)'
;MALSSTHLVFLCAIGIILLARPAHAFGAGNIGSTSKIEGQNWRHGDLEDTLLTIVASRAMGGKKFSKLDVKRVYFGNWLRDYSQAVDVGTVKYVSAEAIRILLWVLGFMSFGYGSGEFEVTTQRLGCYRPEEHIE
;
A
#
# COMPACT_ATOMS: atom_id res chain seq x y z
N MET A 1 26.82 30.29 -10.35
CA MET A 1 25.83 30.17 -9.26
C MET A 1 25.72 28.70 -8.91
N ALA A 2 26.08 28.27 -7.69
CA ALA A 2 25.96 26.87 -7.31
C ALA A 2 24.48 26.50 -7.20
N LEU A 3 24.08 25.33 -7.72
CA LEU A 3 22.74 24.81 -7.47
C LEU A 3 22.58 24.55 -5.97
N SER A 4 21.65 25.26 -5.33
CA SER A 4 21.26 24.91 -3.97
C SER A 4 20.52 23.57 -3.97
N SER A 5 20.55 22.84 -2.85
CA SER A 5 19.84 21.58 -2.66
C SER A 5 18.35 21.67 -3.02
N THR A 6 17.71 22.81 -2.79
CA THR A 6 16.32 23.05 -3.19
C THR A 6 16.11 23.06 -4.70
N HIS A 7 17.06 23.64 -5.46
CA HIS A 7 17.01 23.64 -6.92
C HIS A 7 17.21 22.22 -7.46
N LEU A 8 18.09 21.44 -6.81
CA LEU A 8 18.31 20.05 -7.19
C LEU A 8 17.06 19.19 -6.96
N VAL A 9 16.41 19.32 -5.80
CA VAL A 9 15.14 18.64 -5.52
C VAL A 9 14.06 19.05 -6.53
N PHE A 10 13.96 20.33 -6.86
CA PHE A 10 12.99 20.82 -7.85
C PHE A 10 13.26 20.27 -9.25
N LEU A 11 14.52 20.26 -9.72
CA LEU A 11 14.89 19.64 -10.99
C LEU A 11 14.65 18.13 -11.01
N CYS A 12 14.94 17.43 -9.90
CA CYS A 12 14.61 16.02 -9.76
C CYS A 12 13.09 15.79 -9.84
N ALA A 13 12.28 16.62 -9.17
CA ALA A 13 10.83 16.54 -9.22
C ALA A 13 10.29 16.76 -10.64
N ILE A 14 10.80 17.78 -11.36
CA ILE A 14 10.48 18.01 -12.77
C ILE A 14 10.88 16.78 -13.61
N GLY A 15 12.09 16.25 -13.40
CA GLY A 15 12.56 15.06 -14.11
C GLY A 15 11.64 13.86 -13.89
N ILE A 16 11.19 13.62 -12.66
CA ILE A 16 10.23 12.56 -12.33
C ILE A 16 8.90 12.78 -13.06
N ILE A 17 8.38 14.01 -13.07
CA ILE A 17 7.13 14.35 -13.77
C ILE A 17 7.26 14.12 -15.28
N LEU A 18 8.38 14.53 -15.89
CA LEU A 18 8.62 14.37 -17.32
C LEU A 18 8.83 12.90 -17.73
N LEU A 19 9.29 12.06 -16.81
CA LEU A 19 9.49 10.62 -17.03
C LEU A 19 8.25 9.78 -16.66
N ALA A 20 7.25 10.38 -16.02
CA ALA A 20 6.02 9.69 -15.66
C ALA A 20 5.24 9.29 -16.91
N ARG A 21 4.95 8.00 -17.07
CA ARG A 21 4.09 7.47 -18.14
C ARG A 21 2.66 7.36 -17.64
N PRO A 22 1.64 7.53 -18.50
CA PRO A 22 0.25 7.35 -18.10
C PRO A 22 0.02 5.90 -17.63
N ALA A 23 -0.65 5.75 -16.50
CA ALA A 23 -1.17 4.45 -16.06
C ALA A 23 -2.53 4.22 -16.71
N HIS A 24 -2.64 3.20 -17.57
CA HIS A 24 -3.86 2.94 -18.34
C HIS A 24 -5.01 2.32 -17.54
N ALA A 25 -4.70 1.65 -16.42
CA ALA A 25 -5.66 1.17 -15.44
C ALA A 25 -4.92 0.84 -14.14
N PHE A 26 -5.63 0.94 -13.01
CA PHE A 26 -5.28 0.33 -11.72
C PHE A 26 -6.36 -0.71 -11.39
N GLY A 27 -5.95 -1.92 -11.00
CA GLY A 27 -6.88 -3.00 -10.67
C GLY A 27 -6.30 -3.99 -9.66
N ALA A 28 -7.11 -4.95 -9.19
CA ALA A 28 -6.65 -6.00 -8.29
C ALA A 28 -5.95 -7.15 -9.03
N GLY A 29 -5.03 -7.85 -8.35
CA GLY A 29 -4.31 -9.02 -8.87
C GLY A 29 -3.08 -8.65 -9.71
N ASN A 30 -2.66 -9.58 -10.58
CA ASN A 30 -1.54 -9.43 -11.50
C ASN A 30 -2.01 -9.46 -12.95
N ILE A 31 -1.26 -8.84 -13.85
CA ILE A 31 -1.37 -9.12 -15.28
C ILE A 31 -0.57 -10.41 -15.56
N GLY A 32 -1.18 -11.35 -16.28
CA GLY A 32 -0.48 -12.60 -16.62
C GLY A 32 0.73 -12.32 -17.52
N SER A 33 1.83 -13.03 -17.30
CA SER A 33 3.12 -12.79 -17.97
C SER A 33 3.15 -13.03 -19.48
N THR A 34 2.07 -13.59 -20.03
CA THR A 34 1.89 -13.78 -21.48
C THR A 34 1.06 -12.66 -22.11
N SER A 35 0.58 -11.73 -21.30
CA SER A 35 -0.30 -10.66 -21.75
C SER A 35 0.49 -9.53 -22.39
N LYS A 36 0.04 -9.06 -23.56
CA LYS A 36 0.67 -7.93 -24.26
C LYS A 36 0.63 -6.61 -23.48
N ILE A 37 -0.24 -6.51 -22.46
CA ILE A 37 -0.41 -5.31 -21.63
C ILE A 37 0.35 -5.38 -20.30
N GLU A 38 1.13 -6.44 -20.04
CA GLU A 38 2.02 -6.52 -18.88
C GLU A 38 3.03 -5.37 -18.92
N GLY A 39 3.20 -4.67 -17.79
CA GLY A 39 4.06 -3.48 -17.68
C GLY A 39 3.52 -2.21 -18.36
N GLN A 40 2.37 -2.27 -19.05
CA GLN A 40 1.68 -1.10 -19.61
C GLN A 40 0.50 -0.67 -18.74
N ASN A 41 -0.33 -1.64 -18.36
CA ASN A 41 -1.39 -1.46 -17.37
C ASN A 41 -0.86 -1.95 -16.03
N TRP A 42 -1.27 -1.31 -14.94
CA TRP A 42 -0.74 -1.64 -13.62
C TRP A 42 -1.86 -2.22 -12.75
N ARG A 43 -1.55 -3.25 -11.97
CA ARG A 43 -2.43 -3.79 -10.94
C ARG A 43 -1.67 -3.81 -9.62
N HIS A 44 -2.38 -4.12 -8.54
CA HIS A 44 -1.80 -4.15 -7.19
C HIS A 44 -0.58 -5.08 -7.11
N GLY A 45 -0.61 -6.22 -7.80
CA GLY A 45 0.53 -7.12 -7.81
C GLY A 45 1.73 -6.57 -8.62
N ASP A 46 1.51 -5.76 -9.65
CA ASP A 46 2.62 -5.08 -10.37
C ASP A 46 3.33 -4.05 -9.46
N LEU A 47 2.61 -3.43 -8.50
CA LEU A 47 3.21 -2.58 -7.47
C LEU A 47 4.05 -3.40 -6.49
N GLU A 48 3.58 -4.57 -6.07
CA GLU A 48 4.34 -5.50 -5.23
C GLU A 48 5.64 -5.95 -5.92
N ASP A 49 5.57 -6.30 -7.21
CA ASP A 49 6.73 -6.68 -8.02
C ASP A 49 7.70 -5.51 -8.16
N THR A 50 7.19 -4.30 -8.36
CA THR A 50 8.02 -3.09 -8.41
C THR A 50 8.77 -2.88 -7.10
N LEU A 51 8.14 -3.05 -5.94
CA LEU A 51 8.80 -2.95 -4.64
C LEU A 51 9.97 -3.92 -4.51
N LEU A 52 9.85 -5.16 -5.01
CA LEU A 52 10.94 -6.14 -5.01
C LEU A 52 12.17 -5.68 -5.82
N THR A 53 11.97 -4.82 -6.82
CA THR A 53 13.06 -4.29 -7.66
C THR A 53 13.71 -3.03 -7.07
N ILE A 54 12.97 -2.28 -6.26
CA ILE A 54 13.44 -1.04 -5.66
C ILE A 54 14.54 -1.35 -4.63
N VAL A 55 15.68 -0.69 -4.81
CA VAL A 55 16.70 -0.60 -3.77
C VAL A 55 16.18 0.39 -2.73
N ALA A 56 15.96 -0.09 -1.52
CA ALA A 56 15.49 0.74 -0.44
C ALA A 56 16.51 1.82 -0.09
N SER A 57 16.04 2.84 0.62
CA SER A 57 16.88 3.95 1.07
C SER A 57 18.10 3.48 1.87
N ARG A 58 19.09 4.37 2.00
CA ARG A 58 20.29 4.12 2.82
C ARG A 58 19.95 3.74 4.27
N ALA A 59 18.81 4.19 4.80
CA ALA A 59 18.34 3.81 6.14
C ALA A 59 18.04 2.30 6.26
N MET A 60 17.68 1.63 5.17
CA MET A 60 17.55 0.16 5.10
C MET A 60 18.83 -0.52 4.57
N GLY A 61 19.96 0.19 4.62
CA GLY A 61 21.25 -0.32 4.17
C GLY A 61 21.35 -0.57 2.65
N GLY A 62 20.48 0.04 1.84
CA GLY A 62 20.49 -0.20 0.39
C GLY A 62 20.07 -1.62 0.00
N LYS A 63 19.32 -2.32 0.84
CA LYS A 63 18.79 -3.65 0.54
C LYS A 63 17.57 -3.54 -0.38
N LYS A 64 17.36 -4.54 -1.22
CA LYS A 64 16.08 -4.71 -1.92
C LYS A 64 15.00 -5.12 -0.91
N PHE A 65 13.75 -4.78 -1.20
CA PHE A 65 12.63 -5.30 -0.42
C PHE A 65 12.60 -6.83 -0.55
N SER A 66 12.51 -7.51 0.59
CA SER A 66 12.18 -8.93 0.61
C SER A 66 10.68 -9.12 0.39
N LYS A 67 10.26 -10.34 0.05
CA LYS A 67 8.83 -10.70 -0.03
C LYS A 67 8.08 -10.39 1.27
N LEU A 68 8.76 -10.50 2.43
CA LEU A 68 8.16 -10.16 3.72
C LEU A 68 7.96 -8.65 3.86
N ASP A 69 8.93 -7.84 3.42
CA ASP A 69 8.80 -6.38 3.46
C ASP A 69 7.66 -5.88 2.56
N VAL A 70 7.52 -6.48 1.38
CA VAL A 70 6.38 -6.19 0.49
C VAL A 70 5.05 -6.58 1.16
N LYS A 71 4.97 -7.75 1.79
CA LYS A 71 3.78 -8.16 2.55
C LYS A 71 3.45 -7.19 3.70
N ARG A 72 4.44 -6.66 4.42
CA ARG A 72 4.25 -5.65 5.48
C ARG A 72 3.66 -4.36 4.93
N VAL A 73 4.20 -3.86 3.81
CA VAL A 73 3.68 -2.66 3.13
C VAL A 73 2.23 -2.90 2.69
N TYR A 74 1.96 -4.05 2.08
CA TYR A 74 0.62 -4.41 1.64
C TYR A 74 -0.36 -4.55 2.82
N PHE A 75 0.07 -5.15 3.94
CA PHE A 75 -0.75 -5.27 5.15
C PHE A 75 -1.15 -3.90 5.72
N GLY A 76 -0.23 -2.94 5.78
CA GLY A 76 -0.54 -1.58 6.22
C GLY A 76 -1.55 -0.88 5.31
N ASN A 77 -1.39 -1.03 3.99
CA ASN A 77 -2.35 -0.50 3.01
C ASN A 77 -3.73 -1.16 3.14
N TRP A 78 -3.73 -2.49 3.27
CA TRP A 78 -4.94 -3.30 3.45
C TRP A 78 -5.72 -2.85 4.70
N LEU A 79 -5.04 -2.66 5.84
CA LEU A 79 -5.67 -2.15 7.05
C LEU A 79 -6.28 -0.76 6.86
N ARG A 80 -5.58 0.14 6.17
CA ARG A 80 -6.10 1.49 5.88
C ARG A 80 -7.35 1.43 5.01
N ASP A 81 -7.38 0.56 4.00
CA ASP A 81 -8.53 0.43 3.12
C ASP A 81 -9.73 -0.16 3.87
N TYR A 82 -9.51 -1.16 4.73
CA TYR A 82 -10.58 -1.79 5.53
C TYR A 82 -10.99 -1.00 6.78
N SER A 83 -10.21 -0.03 7.24
CA SER A 83 -10.60 0.82 8.38
C SER A 83 -11.83 1.68 8.06
N GLN A 84 -12.17 1.84 6.78
CA GLN A 84 -13.44 2.43 6.33
C GLN A 84 -14.67 1.67 6.84
N ALA A 85 -14.55 0.35 7.09
CA ALA A 85 -15.64 -0.40 7.68
C ALA A 85 -15.94 0.03 9.13
N VAL A 86 -15.00 0.71 9.80
CA VAL A 86 -15.16 1.25 11.15
C VAL A 86 -15.64 2.70 11.07
N ASP A 87 -16.78 2.91 10.40
CA ASP A 87 -17.43 4.21 10.30
C ASP A 87 -18.57 4.37 11.32
N VAL A 88 -18.90 5.62 11.67
CA VAL A 88 -19.94 5.96 12.67
C VAL A 88 -21.35 5.50 12.30
N GLY A 89 -21.62 5.20 11.03
CA GLY A 89 -22.88 4.64 10.56
C GLY A 89 -22.94 3.13 10.80
N THR A 90 -21.90 2.40 10.39
CA THR A 90 -21.81 0.95 10.59
C THR A 90 -21.73 0.59 12.07
N VAL A 91 -20.93 1.33 12.87
CA VAL A 91 -20.72 0.97 14.29
C VAL A 91 -21.96 1.13 15.17
N LYS A 92 -23.02 1.80 14.68
CA LYS A 92 -24.33 1.86 15.34
C LYS A 92 -25.07 0.53 15.32
N TYR A 93 -24.78 -0.33 14.35
CA TYR A 93 -25.47 -1.59 14.13
C TYR A 93 -24.58 -2.81 14.42
N VAL A 94 -23.27 -2.68 14.22
CA VAL A 94 -22.29 -3.76 14.43
C VAL A 94 -21.14 -3.20 15.27
N SER A 95 -20.74 -3.85 16.36
CA SER A 95 -19.65 -3.31 17.19
C SER A 95 -18.33 -3.24 16.40
N ALA A 96 -17.52 -2.20 16.65
CA ALA A 96 -16.20 -2.04 16.02
C ALA A 96 -15.31 -3.28 16.26
N GLU A 97 -15.40 -3.90 17.43
CA GLU A 97 -14.70 -5.15 17.73
C GLU A 97 -15.17 -6.33 16.88
N ALA A 98 -16.47 -6.45 16.58
CA ALA A 98 -16.98 -7.49 15.68
C ALA A 98 -16.44 -7.29 14.25
N ILE A 99 -16.40 -6.05 13.76
CA ILE A 99 -15.80 -5.70 12.46
C ILE A 99 -14.31 -6.07 12.46
N ARG A 100 -13.57 -5.68 13.49
CA ARG A 100 -12.15 -6.03 13.63
C ARG A 100 -11.93 -7.55 13.62
N ILE A 101 -12.77 -8.34 14.30
CA ILE A 101 -12.67 -9.81 14.30
C ILE A 101 -12.93 -10.37 12.89
N LEU A 102 -13.91 -9.84 12.14
CA LEU A 102 -14.12 -10.23 10.74
C LEU A 102 -12.89 -9.93 9.88
N LEU A 103 -12.33 -8.73 10.02
CA LEU A 103 -11.10 -8.34 9.34
C LEU A 103 -9.90 -9.19 9.77
N TRP A 104 -9.85 -9.63 11.02
CA TRP A 104 -8.82 -10.55 11.50
C TRP A 104 -8.89 -11.90 10.81
N VAL A 105 -10.09 -12.45 10.59
CA VAL A 105 -10.30 -13.69 9.82
C VAL A 105 -9.90 -13.49 8.35
N LEU A 106 -10.29 -12.38 7.73
CA LEU A 106 -9.89 -12.06 6.35
C LEU A 106 -8.38 -11.85 6.21
N GLY A 107 -7.76 -11.22 7.22
CA GLY A 107 -6.32 -11.06 7.34
C GLY A 107 -5.63 -12.42 7.43
N PHE A 108 -6.19 -13.36 8.21
CA PHE A 108 -5.66 -14.72 8.28
C PHE A 108 -5.64 -15.42 6.91
N MET A 109 -6.74 -15.28 6.16
CA MET A 109 -6.85 -15.85 4.80
C MET A 109 -5.88 -15.21 3.80
N SER A 110 -5.50 -13.94 4.00
CA SER A 110 -4.70 -13.16 3.05
C SER A 110 -3.20 -13.23 3.36
N PHE A 111 -2.82 -13.17 4.65
CA PHE A 111 -1.44 -13.02 5.10
C PHE A 111 -0.88 -14.27 5.80
N GLY A 112 -1.72 -15.27 6.10
CA GLY A 112 -1.35 -16.43 6.92
C GLY A 112 -1.64 -16.15 8.40
N TYR A 113 -0.90 -16.75 9.33
CA TYR A 113 -1.17 -16.59 10.77
C TYR A 113 -1.43 -15.12 11.16
N GLY A 114 -2.65 -14.83 11.61
CA GLY A 114 -3.10 -13.50 12.03
C GLY A 114 -2.52 -13.09 13.38
N SER A 115 -1.31 -13.53 13.71
CA SER A 115 -0.65 -13.26 14.99
C SER A 115 0.63 -12.44 14.78
N GLY A 116 0.98 -11.64 15.78
CA GLY A 116 2.22 -10.86 15.79
C GLY A 116 2.28 -9.81 14.67
N GLU A 117 3.01 -10.13 13.59
CA GLU A 117 3.28 -9.16 12.53
C GLU A 117 2.03 -8.80 11.71
N PHE A 118 1.17 -9.79 11.41
CA PHE A 118 -0.05 -9.61 10.60
C PHE A 118 -1.33 -9.62 11.45
N GLU A 119 -1.20 -9.39 12.76
CA GLU A 119 -2.35 -9.30 13.65
C GLU A 119 -3.12 -7.99 13.45
N VAL A 120 -4.44 -8.12 13.31
CA VAL A 120 -5.39 -7.02 13.15
C VAL A 120 -5.87 -6.59 14.54
N THR A 121 -5.17 -5.60 15.10
CA THR A 121 -5.51 -4.99 16.40
C THR A 121 -6.30 -3.71 16.21
N THR A 122 -7.06 -3.29 17.23
CA THR A 122 -7.85 -2.05 17.21
C THR A 122 -6.98 -0.83 16.94
N GLN A 123 -5.76 -0.82 17.47
CA GLN A 123 -4.78 0.25 17.23
C GLN A 123 -4.23 0.28 15.80
N ARG A 124 -4.05 -0.89 15.17
CA ARG A 124 -3.50 -0.98 13.81
C ARG A 124 -4.56 -0.72 12.73
N LEU A 125 -5.78 -1.22 12.95
CA LEU A 125 -6.91 -0.94 12.07
C LEU A 125 -7.32 0.53 12.17
N GLY A 126 -7.45 1.04 13.40
CA GLY A 126 -7.89 2.41 13.66
C GLY A 126 -9.31 2.72 13.14
N CYS A 127 -9.67 4.00 13.18
CA CYS A 127 -10.77 4.56 12.41
C CYS A 127 -10.17 5.49 11.38
N TYR A 128 -10.70 5.44 10.16
CA TYR A 128 -10.41 6.43 9.14
C TYR A 128 -10.79 7.82 9.67
N ARG A 129 -9.87 8.79 9.58
CA ARG A 129 -10.19 10.16 9.98
C ARG A 129 -10.91 10.86 8.82
N PRO A 130 -11.92 11.72 9.08
CA PRO A 130 -12.57 12.48 8.02
C PRO A 130 -11.59 13.31 7.16
N GLU A 131 -10.49 13.79 7.76
CA GLU A 131 -9.46 14.56 7.03
C GLU A 131 -8.62 13.70 6.06
N GLU A 132 -8.64 12.38 6.21
CA GLU A 132 -7.96 11.45 5.30
C GLU A 132 -8.85 11.12 4.08
N HIS A 133 -10.10 11.61 4.07
CA HIS A 133 -11.08 11.34 3.02
C HIS A 133 -10.82 12.26 1.84
N ILE A 134 -10.02 11.79 0.89
CA ILE A 134 -9.79 12.46 -0.38
C ILE A 134 -10.84 11.92 -1.35
N GLU A 135 -11.95 12.64 -1.50
CA GLU A 135 -12.85 12.51 -2.66
C GLU A 135 -12.49 13.55 -3.72
#